data_AF-A0A7Z8E1C5-F1
#
_entry.id   AF-A0A7Z8E1C5-F1
#
_cell.length_a   1.000
_cell.length_b   1.000
_cell.length_c   1.000
_cell.angle_alpha   90.00
_cell.angle_beta   90.00
_cell.angle_gamma   90.00
#
_symmetry.space_group_name_H-M   'P 1'
#
loop_
_entity.id
_entity.type
_entity.pdbx_description
1 polymer ?
#
loop_
_entity_poly.entity_id
_entity_poly.type
_entity_poly.pdbx_seq_one_letter_code
_entity_poly.pdbx_strand_id
1 'polypeptide(L)'
;EHKIKTWFSNSLQQDTDVVILPEMWNNGYALEQLEEKADFDLERSTDFIKNLALQYQVDIIAGSVSNKHHDHIFNTAFAIDKTGKVINQYDKMHLVPMLDEPAFLTAGKNVPETFKLSNGVKVSQMICY
;
A
#
# COMPACT_ATOMS: atom_id res chain seq x y z
N GLU A 1 -9.62 -5.68 3.94
CA GLU A 1 -9.03 -6.26 5.17
C GLU A 1 -9.43 -7.71 5.47
N HIS A 2 -10.72 -8.05 5.69
CA HIS A 2 -11.11 -9.43 6.06
C HIS A 2 -10.57 -10.50 5.10
N LYS A 3 -10.75 -10.29 3.79
CA LYS A 3 -10.23 -11.18 2.74
C LYS A 3 -8.71 -11.34 2.79
N ILE A 4 -7.98 -10.26 3.08
CA ILE A 4 -6.52 -10.27 3.23
C ILE A 4 -6.14 -11.12 4.45
N LYS A 5 -6.80 -10.93 5.60
CA LYS A 5 -6.57 -11.77 6.80
C LYS A 5 -6.76 -13.25 6.50
N THR A 6 -7.83 -13.62 5.79
CA THR A 6 -8.10 -15.01 5.39
C THR A 6 -7.00 -15.57 4.47
N TRP A 7 -6.48 -14.77 3.54
CA TRP A 7 -5.36 -15.20 2.72
C TRP A 7 -4.08 -15.39 3.52
N PHE A 8 -3.79 -14.49 4.46
CA PHE A 8 -2.67 -14.61 5.38
C PHE A 8 -2.76 -15.90 6.23
N SER A 9 -3.93 -16.24 6.75
CA SER A 9 -4.11 -17.44 7.58
C SER A 9 -4.05 -18.75 6.79
N ASN A 10 -4.43 -18.74 5.52
CA ASN A 10 -4.64 -19.98 4.77
C ASN A 10 -3.58 -20.28 3.71
N SER A 11 -2.77 -19.28 3.32
CA SER A 11 -1.96 -19.37 2.10
C SER A 11 -0.47 -19.14 2.32
N LEU A 12 -0.06 -18.63 3.50
CA LEU A 12 1.36 -18.43 3.78
C LEU A 12 2.07 -19.77 4.03
N GLN A 13 3.19 -19.94 3.36
CA GLN A 13 4.11 -21.04 3.61
C GLN A 13 5.12 -20.64 4.69
N GLN A 14 5.69 -21.61 5.39
CA GLN A 14 6.60 -21.37 6.51
C GLN A 14 7.88 -20.62 6.11
N ASP A 15 8.29 -20.72 4.85
CA ASP A 15 9.46 -20.09 4.24
C ASP A 15 9.12 -18.81 3.45
N THR A 16 7.93 -18.23 3.65
CA THR A 16 7.55 -16.98 2.98
C THR A 16 8.35 -15.81 3.55
N ASP A 17 9.20 -15.17 2.74
CA ASP A 17 9.94 -13.97 3.15
C ASP A 17 9.16 -12.67 2.94
N VAL A 18 8.40 -12.59 1.84
CA VAL A 18 7.74 -11.36 1.37
C VAL A 18 6.33 -11.65 0.87
N VAL A 19 5.36 -10.84 1.28
CA VAL A 19 4.00 -10.83 0.74
C VAL A 19 3.77 -9.54 -0.04
N ILE A 20 3.11 -9.64 -1.20
CA ILE A 20 2.79 -8.49 -2.05
C ILE A 20 1.27 -8.39 -2.21
N LEU A 21 0.72 -7.21 -1.94
CA LEU A 21 -0.70 -6.89 -2.13
C LEU A 21 -0.93 -6.11 -3.43
N PRO A 22 -2.14 -6.18 -4.02
CA PRO A 22 -2.48 -5.43 -5.22
C PRO A 22 -2.71 -3.94 -4.93
N GLU A 23 -2.83 -3.15 -5.99
CA GLU A 23 -3.18 -1.72 -5.97
C GLU A 23 -4.59 -1.48 -5.38
N MET A 24 -4.75 -0.34 -4.70
CA MET A 24 -6.02 0.21 -4.18
C MET A 24 -6.87 -0.83 -3.41
N TRP A 25 -6.25 -1.69 -2.61
CA TRP A 25 -6.94 -2.86 -2.05
C TRP A 25 -7.99 -2.51 -0.98
N ASN A 26 -7.99 -1.31 -0.41
CA ASN A 26 -8.92 -0.90 0.63
C ASN A 26 -10.32 -0.54 0.07
N ASN A 27 -10.38 0.22 -1.02
CA ASN A 27 -11.62 0.72 -1.61
C ASN A 27 -11.79 0.38 -3.11
N GLY A 28 -10.78 -0.23 -3.73
CA GLY A 28 -10.73 -0.39 -5.18
C GLY A 28 -10.78 0.96 -5.90
N TYR A 29 -11.38 0.96 -7.10
CA TYR A 29 -11.58 2.15 -7.93
C TYR A 29 -12.93 2.81 -7.68
N ALA A 30 -13.43 2.83 -6.43
CA ALA A 30 -14.63 3.58 -6.08
C ALA A 30 -14.35 5.09 -6.00
N LEU A 31 -13.82 5.68 -7.09
CA LEU A 31 -13.22 7.01 -7.15
C LEU A 31 -14.14 8.11 -6.61
N GLU A 32 -15.41 8.10 -7.02
CA GLU A 32 -16.43 9.06 -6.58
C GLU A 32 -16.72 9.04 -5.07
N GLN A 33 -16.36 7.95 -4.39
CA GLN A 33 -16.64 7.74 -2.96
C GLN A 33 -15.39 7.90 -2.09
N LEU A 34 -14.23 8.17 -2.69
CA LEU A 34 -12.96 8.20 -1.94
C LEU A 34 -12.89 9.35 -0.95
N GLU A 35 -13.62 10.44 -1.18
CA GLU A 35 -13.69 11.57 -0.25
C GLU A 35 -14.16 11.15 1.15
N GLU A 36 -15.06 10.18 1.24
CA GLU A 36 -15.59 9.64 2.49
C GLU A 36 -14.89 8.36 2.95
N LYS A 37 -14.32 7.58 2.01
CA LYS A 37 -13.82 6.23 2.27
C LYS A 37 -12.32 6.09 2.34
N ALA A 38 -11.56 7.06 1.81
CA ALA A 38 -10.11 7.01 1.84
C ALA A 38 -9.60 6.91 3.27
N ASP A 39 -8.47 6.22 3.44
CA ASP A 39 -7.76 6.24 4.71
C ASP A 39 -7.28 7.67 5.00
N PHE A 40 -7.13 8.05 6.27
CA PHE A 40 -6.61 9.36 6.63
C PHE A 40 -5.19 9.21 7.15
N ASP A 41 -4.26 9.94 6.56
CA ASP A 41 -2.84 9.91 6.92
C ASP A 41 -2.23 8.48 7.00
N LEU A 42 -2.75 7.57 6.18
CA LEU A 42 -2.35 6.15 6.11
C LEU A 42 -2.47 5.37 7.44
N GLU A 43 -3.19 5.89 8.43
CA GLU A 43 -3.19 5.37 9.80
C GLU A 43 -3.74 3.94 9.86
N ARG A 44 -4.98 3.74 9.36
CA ARG A 44 -5.67 2.44 9.48
C ARG A 44 -4.95 1.35 8.69
N SER A 45 -4.53 1.67 7.47
CA SER A 45 -3.88 0.73 6.56
C SER A 45 -2.50 0.33 7.09
N THR A 46 -1.74 1.28 7.64
CA THR A 46 -0.44 1.01 8.27
C THR A 46 -0.61 0.10 9.47
N ASP A 47 -1.53 0.42 10.39
CA ASP A 47 -1.78 -0.41 11.57
C ASP A 47 -2.25 -1.82 11.20
N PHE A 48 -3.12 -1.94 10.22
CA PHE A 48 -3.59 -3.24 9.73
C PHE A 48 -2.44 -4.10 9.19
N ILE A 49 -1.61 -3.55 8.30
CA ILE A 49 -0.50 -4.28 7.68
C ILE A 49 0.62 -4.55 8.68
N LYS A 50 0.92 -3.61 9.58
CA LYS A 50 1.92 -3.79 10.64
C LYS A 50 1.58 -4.98 11.53
N ASN A 51 0.31 -5.12 11.91
CA ASN A 51 -0.14 -6.26 12.71
C ASN A 51 0.07 -7.59 11.97
N LEU A 52 -0.17 -7.63 10.66
CA LEU A 52 0.10 -8.82 9.85
C LEU A 52 1.60 -9.12 9.72
N ALA A 53 2.43 -8.10 9.46
CA ALA A 53 3.88 -8.27 9.34
C ALA A 53 4.48 -8.84 10.64
N LEU A 54 4.07 -8.30 11.79
CA LEU A 54 4.50 -8.76 13.11
C LEU A 54 3.99 -10.18 13.43
N GLN A 55 2.72 -10.46 13.13
CA GLN A 55 2.12 -11.76 13.45
C GLN A 55 2.75 -12.90 12.63
N TYR A 56 2.98 -12.66 11.34
CA TYR A 56 3.45 -13.69 10.41
C TYR A 56 4.96 -13.65 10.18
N GLN A 57 5.67 -12.66 10.74
CA GLN A 57 7.13 -12.49 10.63
C GLN A 57 7.62 -12.38 9.18
N VAL A 58 6.88 -11.64 8.34
CA VAL A 58 7.16 -11.43 6.91
C VAL A 58 7.26 -9.95 6.57
N ASP A 59 8.04 -9.61 5.54
CA ASP A 59 7.97 -8.28 4.93
C ASP A 59 6.73 -8.18 4.05
N ILE A 60 6.08 -7.02 4.02
CA ILE A 60 4.87 -6.79 3.24
C ILE A 60 5.06 -5.58 2.33
N ILE A 61 5.09 -5.83 1.02
CA ILE A 61 4.90 -4.80 0.00
C ILE A 61 3.39 -4.59 -0.12
N ALA A 62 2.87 -3.60 0.58
CA ALA A 62 1.45 -3.47 0.90
C ALA A 62 0.60 -2.92 -0.25
N GLY A 63 1.01 -3.16 -1.51
CA GLY A 63 0.33 -2.66 -2.69
C GLY A 63 0.15 -1.15 -2.57
N SER A 64 -1.08 -0.68 -2.74
CA SER A 64 -1.45 0.70 -2.44
C SER A 64 -2.88 0.82 -1.93
N VAL A 65 -3.20 2.00 -1.41
CA VAL A 65 -4.50 2.35 -0.87
C VAL A 65 -4.89 3.76 -1.31
N SER A 66 -6.21 4.02 -1.37
CA SER A 66 -6.71 5.38 -1.42
C SER A 66 -6.48 6.04 -0.06
N ASN A 67 -5.73 7.13 -0.04
CA ASN A 67 -5.25 7.76 1.18
C ASN A 67 -5.36 9.29 1.07
N LYS A 68 -5.99 9.91 2.06
CA LYS A 68 -6.27 11.33 2.11
C LYS A 68 -5.31 12.01 3.07
N HIS A 69 -4.68 13.07 2.57
CA HIS A 69 -3.83 13.97 3.32
C HIS A 69 -4.36 15.39 3.08
N HIS A 70 -4.80 16.06 4.15
CA HIS A 70 -5.50 17.35 4.05
C HIS A 70 -6.72 17.25 3.10
N ASP A 71 -6.78 18.08 2.05
CA ASP A 71 -7.86 18.12 1.06
C ASP A 71 -7.53 17.33 -0.22
N HIS A 72 -6.51 16.47 -0.19
CA HIS A 72 -6.02 15.73 -1.35
C HIS A 72 -6.06 14.22 -1.10
N ILE A 73 -6.55 13.48 -2.09
CA ILE A 73 -6.56 12.02 -2.09
C ILE A 73 -5.47 11.52 -3.02
N PHE A 74 -4.71 10.54 -2.58
CA PHE A 74 -3.61 9.91 -3.29
C PHE A 74 -3.84 8.41 -3.41
N ASN A 75 -3.21 7.83 -4.42
CA ASN A 75 -2.98 6.39 -4.49
C ASN A 75 -1.61 6.11 -3.87
N THR A 76 -1.60 5.78 -2.59
CA THR A 76 -0.38 5.68 -1.78
C THR A 76 0.02 4.22 -1.62
N ALA A 77 1.17 3.87 -2.18
CA ALA A 77 1.87 2.63 -1.88
C ALA A 77 2.70 2.75 -0.61
N PHE A 78 2.85 1.64 0.10
CA PHE A 78 3.74 1.55 1.25
C PHE A 78 4.25 0.13 1.43
N ALA A 79 5.32 -0.02 2.21
CA ALA A 79 5.85 -1.31 2.60
C ALA A 79 6.26 -1.31 4.08
N ILE A 80 6.07 -2.46 4.73
CA ILE A 80 6.37 -2.66 6.14
C ILE A 80 7.26 -3.89 6.27
N ASP A 81 8.35 -3.80 7.01
CA ASP A 81 9.20 -4.95 7.31
C ASP A 81 8.60 -5.85 8.40
N LYS A 82 9.14 -7.05 8.56
CA LYS A 82 8.70 -8.02 9.59
C LYS A 82 8.84 -7.52 11.03
N THR A 83 9.55 -6.42 11.28
CA THR A 83 9.65 -5.77 12.60
C THR A 83 8.54 -4.76 12.83
N GLY A 84 7.67 -4.55 11.84
CA GLY A 84 6.56 -3.60 11.88
C GLY A 84 6.98 -2.18 11.57
N LYS A 85 8.16 -1.95 10.98
CA LYS A 85 8.63 -0.63 10.57
C LYS A 85 8.19 -0.33 9.14
N VAL A 86 7.67 0.87 8.91
CA VAL A 86 7.44 1.39 7.56
C VAL A 86 8.79 1.65 6.89
N ILE A 87 9.04 0.94 5.79
CA ILE A 87 10.31 0.99 5.03
C ILE A 87 10.17 1.67 3.67
N ASN A 88 8.93 1.89 3.21
CA ASN A 88 8.63 2.62 1.99
C ASN A 88 7.26 3.31 2.09
N GLN A 89 7.14 4.48 1.47
CA GLN A 89 5.88 5.15 1.16
C GLN A 89 6.05 5.94 -0.14
N TYR A 90 5.11 5.82 -1.07
CA TYR A 90 5.17 6.43 -2.39
C TYR A 90 3.77 6.70 -2.94
N ASP A 91 3.50 7.94 -3.35
CA ASP A 91 2.25 8.31 -4.02
C ASP A 91 2.41 8.17 -5.54
N LYS A 92 1.42 7.56 -6.20
CA LYS A 92 1.41 7.36 -7.66
C LYS A 92 1.65 8.67 -8.41
N MET A 93 2.73 8.73 -9.18
CA MET A 93 3.09 9.90 -9.98
C MET A 93 2.25 10.03 -11.26
N HIS A 94 2.06 8.94 -12.00
CA HIS A 94 1.39 8.99 -13.31
C HIS A 94 -0.07 8.54 -13.19
N LEU A 95 -0.97 9.50 -13.01
CA LEU A 95 -2.40 9.21 -13.00
C LEU A 95 -2.90 8.86 -14.41
N VAL A 96 -3.82 7.90 -14.51
CA VAL A 96 -4.39 7.45 -15.80
C VAL A 96 -5.54 8.36 -16.21
N PRO A 97 -5.40 9.19 -17.28
CA PRO A 97 -6.46 10.12 -17.66
C PRO A 97 -7.72 9.40 -18.18
N MET A 98 -7.56 8.22 -18.77
CA MET A 98 -8.66 7.43 -19.34
C MET A 98 -9.61 6.83 -18.29
N LEU A 99 -9.20 6.82 -17.01
CA LEU A 99 -9.99 6.30 -15.89
C LEU A 99 -10.51 7.41 -14.98
N ASP A 100 -10.44 8.67 -15.44
CA ASP A 100 -10.78 9.86 -14.66
C ASP A 100 -10.01 9.97 -13.33
N GLU A 101 -8.89 9.27 -13.16
CA GLU A 101 -8.06 9.37 -11.96
C GLU A 101 -7.70 10.83 -11.61
N PRO A 102 -7.31 11.71 -12.56
CA PRO A 102 -7.00 13.10 -12.24
C PRO A 102 -8.17 13.94 -11.71
N ALA A 103 -9.42 13.46 -11.87
CA ALA A 103 -10.60 14.14 -11.32
C ALA A 103 -10.77 13.88 -9.81
N PHE A 104 -10.22 12.78 -9.29
CA PHE A 104 -10.42 12.33 -7.91
C PHE A 104 -9.12 12.19 -7.12
N LEU A 105 -7.99 11.98 -7.80
CA LEU A 105 -6.69 11.72 -7.22
C LEU A 105 -5.71 12.85 -7.53
N THR A 106 -4.79 13.08 -6.61
CA THR A 106 -3.67 14.00 -6.74
C THR A 106 -2.41 13.21 -7.07
N ALA A 107 -1.65 13.69 -8.05
CA ALA A 107 -0.41 13.07 -8.46
C ALA A 107 0.69 13.24 -7.40
N GLY A 108 1.43 12.16 -7.14
CA GLY A 108 2.65 12.20 -6.34
C GLY A 108 3.75 13.05 -6.99
N LYS A 109 4.62 13.63 -6.17
CA LYS A 109 5.72 14.52 -6.62
C LYS A 109 7.11 13.88 -6.53
N ASN A 110 7.24 12.80 -5.78
CA ASN A 110 8.52 12.14 -5.51
C ASN A 110 8.70 10.95 -6.43
N VAL A 111 9.92 10.76 -6.94
CA VAL A 111 10.28 9.55 -7.70
C VAL A 111 10.30 8.32 -6.79
N PRO A 112 10.01 7.12 -7.31
CA PRO A 112 10.16 5.88 -6.56
C PRO A 112 11.60 5.71 -6.06
N GLU A 113 11.79 5.79 -4.74
CA GLU A 113 13.08 5.53 -4.12
C GLU A 113 13.29 4.04 -3.84
N THR A 114 14.55 3.64 -3.77
CA THR A 114 14.90 2.28 -3.39
C THR A 114 14.97 2.12 -1.88
N PHE A 115 14.46 1.01 -1.37
CA PHE A 115 14.53 0.63 0.04
C PHE A 115 15.07 -0.80 0.19
N LYS A 116 15.31 -1.23 1.42
CA LYS A 116 15.81 -2.58 1.72
C LYS A 116 14.75 -3.40 2.42
N LEU A 117 14.61 -4.65 1.99
CA LEU A 117 13.91 -5.69 2.72
C LEU A 117 14.73 -6.15 3.93
N SER A 118 14.12 -6.93 4.81
CA SER A 118 14.73 -7.47 6.03
C SER A 118 15.97 -8.32 5.77
N ASN A 119 16.04 -8.98 4.61
CA ASN A 119 17.21 -9.76 4.18
C ASN A 119 18.33 -8.90 3.55
N GLY A 120 18.15 -7.58 3.50
CA GLY A 120 19.09 -6.62 2.94
C GLY A 120 19.00 -6.43 1.42
N VAL A 121 18.16 -7.19 0.72
CA VAL A 121 17.93 -7.03 -0.73
C VAL A 121 17.31 -5.66 -1.00
N LYS A 122 17.89 -4.95 -1.98
CA LYS A 122 17.45 -3.62 -2.38
C LYS A 122 16.37 -3.74 -3.45
N VAL A 123 15.24 -3.07 -3.23
CA VAL A 123 14.06 -3.09 -4.10
C VAL A 123 13.51 -1.68 -4.31
N SER A 124 12.56 -1.53 -5.24
CA SER A 124 11.76 -0.32 -5.43
C SER A 124 10.30 -0.73 -5.69
N GLN A 125 9.35 0.15 -5.39
CA GLN A 125 7.92 -0.10 -5.55
C GLN A 125 7.33 0.97 -6.48
N MET A 126 6.66 0.52 -7.53
CA MET A 126 5.94 1.37 -8.48
C MET A 126 4.48 0.90 -8.58
N ILE A 127 3.58 1.80 -8.94
CA ILE A 127 2.14 1.55 -8.97
C ILE A 127 1.65 1.62 -10.40
N CYS A 128 1.27 0.48 -10.97
CA CYS A 128 0.55 0.38 -12.25
C CYS A 128 1.18 1.21 -13.40
N TYR A 129 0.52 2.30 -13.81
CA TYR A 129 0.94 3.20 -14.88
C TYR A 129 1.85 4.32 -14.34
#